data_AF-A0A8C8UA61-F1
#
_entry.id   AF-A0A8C8UA61-F1
#
_cell.length_a   1.000
_cell.length_b   1.000
_cell.length_c   1.000
_cell.angle_alpha   90.00
_cell.angle_beta   90.00
_cell.angle_gamma   90.00
#
_symmetry.space_group_name_H-M   'P 1'
#
loop_
_entity.id
_entity.type
_entity.pdbx_description
1 polymer ?
#
loop_
_entity_poly.entity_id
_entity_poly.type
_entity_poly.pdbx_seq_one_letter_code
_entity_poly.pdbx_strand_id
1 'polypeptide(L)'
;MSERKVLNKYYPPDFDPSKIPKLKLPKDRQYVVRLMAPFNMRCKTCGEYIYKGKKFNARKETVQNEAYLGLPIFRFYIKCTRCLAEITFKTDPENTDYTMEHGATRNFQAEKLLEEEEKRVQKEREDEELNNPMKVLENRTKDSKLEMEVLENLQELKDLNQRQAHVDFEAMLLQHRLSQEQRRQQQEEEDERETAALLEEARHRRLLEDSDSEDEAPPSRPRATARPNPTAILDEVPPRAGRRPTLHPRHPGPPP
;
A
#
# COMPACT_ATOMS: atom_id res chain seq x y z
N MET A 1 -57.22 -4.76 24.02
CA MET A 1 -55.93 -5.49 24.04
C MET A 1 -55.50 -5.61 25.48
N SER A 2 -55.13 -6.79 25.93
CA SER A 2 -54.52 -6.97 27.25
C SER A 2 -53.22 -6.16 27.37
N GLU A 3 -52.90 -5.71 28.57
CA GLU A 3 -51.69 -4.93 28.87
C GLU A 3 -50.40 -5.76 28.66
N ARG A 4 -49.28 -5.11 28.27
CA ARG A 4 -47.97 -5.79 28.12
C ARG A 4 -47.45 -6.33 29.46
N LYS A 5 -47.71 -5.60 30.54
CA LYS A 5 -47.32 -5.96 31.91
C LYS A 5 -48.57 -6.26 32.71
N VAL A 6 -49.07 -7.48 32.56
CA VAL A 6 -50.23 -7.96 33.30
C VAL A 6 -49.87 -8.16 34.78
N LEU A 7 -50.56 -7.45 35.68
CA LEU A 7 -50.37 -7.63 37.13
C LEU A 7 -50.85 -9.01 37.57
N ASN A 8 -52.07 -9.38 37.21
CA ASN A 8 -52.70 -10.63 37.62
C ASN A 8 -53.20 -11.43 36.42
N LYS A 9 -52.86 -12.72 36.39
CA LYS A 9 -53.41 -13.68 35.42
C LYS A 9 -54.45 -14.52 36.16
N TYR A 10 -55.62 -14.69 35.55
CA TYR A 10 -56.64 -15.57 36.11
C TYR A 10 -56.14 -17.03 36.06
N TYR A 11 -56.08 -17.68 37.22
CA TYR A 11 -55.86 -19.12 37.35
C TYR A 11 -57.21 -19.77 37.73
N PRO A 12 -57.62 -20.87 37.08
CA PRO A 12 -58.86 -21.55 37.43
C PRO A 12 -58.78 -22.10 38.87
N PRO A 13 -59.91 -22.24 39.59
CA PRO A 13 -59.94 -22.65 40.99
C PRO A 13 -59.38 -24.05 41.23
N ASP A 14 -59.42 -24.93 40.21
CA ASP A 14 -58.89 -26.29 40.27
C ASP A 14 -57.39 -26.39 39.88
N PHE A 15 -56.72 -25.27 39.65
CA PHE A 15 -55.32 -25.24 39.22
C PHE A 15 -54.37 -25.67 40.35
N ASP A 16 -53.72 -26.81 40.17
CA ASP A 16 -52.67 -27.30 41.06
C ASP A 16 -51.31 -27.26 40.33
N PRO A 17 -50.34 -26.45 40.79
CA PRO A 17 -49.03 -26.33 40.16
C PRO A 17 -48.22 -27.63 40.20
N SER A 18 -48.57 -28.58 41.09
CA SER A 18 -47.86 -29.85 41.26
C SER A 18 -48.21 -30.87 40.17
N LYS A 19 -49.39 -30.74 39.56
CA LYS A 19 -49.91 -31.68 38.54
C LYS A 19 -49.36 -31.40 37.14
N ILE A 20 -48.70 -30.26 36.94
CA ILE A 20 -48.19 -29.86 35.63
C ILE A 20 -46.75 -30.38 35.44
N PRO A 21 -46.50 -31.27 34.45
CA PRO A 21 -45.17 -31.74 34.18
C PRO A 21 -44.30 -30.60 33.62
N LYS A 22 -43.08 -30.46 34.16
CA LYS A 22 -42.08 -29.58 33.57
C LYS A 22 -41.61 -30.19 32.24
N LEU A 23 -41.73 -29.44 31.15
CA LEU A 23 -41.24 -29.87 29.85
C LEU A 23 -39.70 -29.99 29.92
N LYS A 24 -39.20 -31.21 30.00
CA LYS A 24 -37.76 -31.51 29.95
C LYS A 24 -37.33 -31.54 28.49
N LEU A 25 -36.95 -30.39 27.95
CA LEU A 25 -36.36 -30.34 26.61
C LEU A 25 -34.92 -30.86 26.64
N PRO A 26 -34.43 -31.44 25.51
CA PRO A 26 -33.05 -31.87 25.39
C PRO A 26 -32.09 -30.69 25.58
N LYS A 27 -30.92 -30.97 26.17
CA LYS A 27 -29.88 -29.98 26.47
C LYS A 27 -29.30 -29.32 25.21
N ASP A 28 -29.27 -30.05 24.09
CA ASP A 28 -28.73 -29.60 22.78
C ASP A 28 -29.77 -28.92 21.91
N ARG A 29 -30.74 -28.26 22.53
CA ARG A 29 -31.78 -27.56 21.78
C ARG A 29 -31.17 -26.38 21.02
N GLN A 30 -31.51 -26.31 19.74
CA GLN A 30 -31.27 -25.11 18.94
C GLN A 30 -32.30 -24.04 19.27
N TYR A 31 -31.80 -22.86 19.66
CA TYR A 31 -32.62 -21.68 19.92
C TYR A 31 -32.55 -20.72 18.75
N VAL A 32 -33.67 -20.10 18.38
CA VAL A 32 -33.66 -19.05 17.37
C VAL A 32 -33.39 -17.71 18.04
N VAL A 33 -32.32 -17.04 17.63
CA VAL A 33 -31.89 -15.75 18.18
C VAL A 33 -31.67 -14.77 17.03
N ARG A 34 -32.05 -13.51 17.23
CA ARG A 34 -31.75 -12.45 16.28
C ARG A 34 -30.44 -11.79 16.66
N LEU A 35 -29.41 -11.92 15.81
CA LEU A 35 -28.06 -11.41 16.06
C LEU A 35 -27.52 -10.63 14.87
N MET A 36 -26.43 -9.91 15.08
CA MET A 36 -25.69 -9.22 14.03
C MET A 36 -24.45 -10.03 13.65
N ALA A 37 -24.04 -9.98 12.38
CA ALA A 37 -22.76 -10.54 11.95
C ALA A 37 -21.59 -9.83 12.68
N PRO A 38 -20.73 -10.57 13.42
CA PRO A 38 -19.69 -9.98 14.26
C PRO A 38 -18.52 -9.40 13.45
N PHE A 39 -18.23 -9.96 12.27
CA PHE A 39 -17.14 -9.56 11.40
C PHE A 39 -17.53 -9.67 9.92
N ASN A 40 -16.69 -9.09 9.07
CA ASN A 40 -16.83 -9.11 7.63
C ASN A 40 -16.46 -10.49 7.10
N MET A 41 -17.35 -11.11 6.32
CA MET A 41 -17.13 -12.43 5.76
C MET A 41 -17.61 -12.52 4.32
N ARG A 42 -17.02 -13.44 3.56
CA ARG A 42 -17.40 -13.74 2.18
C ARG A 42 -17.92 -15.17 2.10
N CYS A 43 -19.13 -15.35 1.57
CA CYS A 43 -19.71 -16.67 1.40
C CYS A 43 -18.90 -17.50 0.40
N LYS A 44 -18.54 -18.73 0.75
CA LYS A 44 -17.76 -19.62 -0.13
C LYS A 44 -18.56 -20.08 -1.36
N THR A 45 -19.88 -20.22 -1.23
CA THR A 45 -20.75 -20.78 -2.29
C THR A 45 -21.11 -19.76 -3.36
N CYS A 46 -21.48 -18.53 -2.98
CA CYS A 46 -21.96 -17.51 -3.93
C CYS A 46 -21.07 -16.27 -4.04
N GLY A 47 -20.01 -16.17 -3.23
CA GLY A 47 -19.11 -15.02 -3.23
C GLY A 47 -19.70 -13.74 -2.64
N GLU A 48 -20.94 -13.77 -2.13
CA GLU A 48 -21.61 -12.62 -1.50
C GLU A 48 -20.85 -12.15 -0.26
N TYR A 49 -20.71 -10.83 -0.14
CA TYR A 49 -20.08 -10.19 1.02
C TYR A 49 -21.12 -9.89 2.10
N ILE A 50 -20.87 -10.38 3.31
CA ILE A 50 -21.64 -10.09 4.51
C ILE A 50 -20.79 -9.15 5.36
N TYR A 51 -21.22 -7.89 5.42
CA TYR A 51 -20.59 -6.87 6.24
C TYR A 51 -20.97 -7.02 7.72
N LYS A 52 -20.05 -6.59 8.60
CA LYS A 52 -20.30 -6.50 10.05
C LYS A 52 -21.58 -5.71 10.34
N GLY A 53 -22.37 -6.17 11.30
CA GLY A 53 -23.61 -5.51 11.72
C GLY A 53 -24.88 -5.93 10.96
N LYS A 54 -24.77 -6.73 9.88
CA LYS A 54 -25.96 -7.26 9.18
C LYS A 54 -26.76 -8.17 10.12
N LYS A 55 -28.06 -7.90 10.27
CA LYS A 55 -28.96 -8.62 11.19
C LYS A 55 -29.46 -9.92 10.56
N PHE A 56 -29.41 -11.01 11.32
CA PHE A 56 -29.89 -12.34 10.92
C PHE A 56 -30.75 -12.97 12.00
N ASN A 57 -31.69 -13.81 11.56
CA ASN A 57 -32.31 -14.81 12.42
C ASN A 57 -31.40 -16.03 12.38
N ALA A 58 -30.67 -16.26 13.46
CA ALA A 58 -29.70 -17.34 13.58
C ALA A 58 -30.23 -18.45 14.48
N ARG A 59 -29.77 -19.68 14.25
CA ARG A 59 -29.92 -20.76 15.23
C ARG A 59 -28.68 -20.76 16.13
N LYS A 60 -28.89 -20.82 17.44
CA LYS A 60 -27.86 -20.91 18.48
C LYS A 60 -27.88 -22.32 19.04
N GLU A 61 -26.72 -22.94 19.11
CA GLU A 61 -26.48 -24.25 19.71
C GLU A 61 -25.33 -24.15 20.71
N THR A 62 -25.40 -24.92 21.79
CA THR A 62 -24.30 -25.05 22.75
C THR A 62 -23.42 -26.21 22.30
N VAL A 63 -22.13 -25.95 22.07
CA VAL A 63 -21.17 -26.99 21.68
C VAL A 63 -20.83 -27.82 22.91
N GLN A 64 -21.08 -29.13 22.90
CA GLN A 64 -20.79 -29.98 24.07
C GLN A 64 -19.30 -30.33 24.21
N ASN A 65 -18.57 -30.41 23.10
CA ASN A 65 -17.21 -30.93 23.08
C ASN A 65 -16.16 -29.92 23.56
N GLU A 66 -16.52 -28.64 23.64
CA GLU A 66 -15.59 -27.53 23.86
C GLU A 66 -16.17 -26.57 24.90
N ALA A 67 -15.46 -26.42 26.02
CA ALA A 67 -15.75 -25.41 27.03
C ALA A 67 -14.42 -24.77 27.46
N TYR A 68 -14.42 -23.45 27.64
CA TYR A 68 -13.23 -22.70 28.02
C TYR A 68 -13.34 -22.29 29.49
N LEU A 69 -12.50 -22.86 30.36
CA LEU A 69 -12.51 -22.57 31.81
C LEU A 69 -13.91 -22.67 32.46
N GLY A 70 -14.77 -23.57 31.95
CA GLY A 70 -16.15 -23.73 32.40
C GLY A 70 -17.20 -22.84 31.70
N LEU A 71 -16.78 -21.96 30.79
CA LEU A 71 -17.67 -21.17 29.94
C LEU A 71 -18.12 -22.00 28.71
N PRO A 72 -19.44 -22.08 28.43
CA PRO A 72 -19.95 -22.80 27.28
C PRO A 72 -19.64 -22.05 25.98
N ILE A 73 -19.14 -22.76 24.98
CA ILE A 73 -18.94 -22.23 23.62
C ILE A 73 -20.24 -22.40 22.83
N PHE A 74 -20.65 -21.34 22.14
CA PHE A 74 -21.85 -21.35 21.31
C PHE A 74 -21.49 -21.39 19.83
N ARG A 75 -22.23 -22.21 19.09
CA ARG A 75 -22.22 -22.24 17.63
C ARG A 75 -23.47 -21.55 17.10
N PHE A 76 -23.28 -20.69 16.12
CA PHE A 76 -24.35 -19.98 15.45
C PHE A 76 -24.45 -20.39 14.00
N TYR A 77 -25.68 -20.57 13.53
CA TYR A 77 -26.01 -20.87 12.13
C TYR A 77 -26.72 -19.68 11.53
N ILE A 78 -26.13 -19.07 10.51
CA ILE A 78 -26.73 -18.01 9.69
C ILE A 78 -26.94 -18.54 8.28
N LYS A 79 -28.02 -18.12 7.61
CA LYS A 79 -28.23 -18.36 6.18
C LYS A 79 -27.73 -17.18 5.36
N CYS A 80 -26.99 -17.46 4.28
CA CYS A 80 -26.62 -16.42 3.32
C CYS A 80 -27.87 -15.81 2.68
N THR A 81 -27.87 -14.50 2.44
CA THR A 81 -29.03 -13.81 1.82
C THR A 81 -29.25 -14.19 0.36
N ARG A 82 -28.24 -14.72 -0.34
CA ARG A 82 -28.30 -15.04 -1.76
C ARG A 82 -28.49 -16.53 -2.06
N CYS A 83 -27.61 -17.38 -1.54
CA CYS A 83 -27.65 -18.82 -1.83
C CYS A 83 -28.32 -19.69 -0.73
N LEU A 84 -28.79 -19.08 0.37
CA LEU A 84 -29.38 -19.78 1.53
C LEU A 84 -28.49 -20.84 2.19
N ALA A 85 -27.22 -20.95 1.77
CA ALA A 85 -26.24 -21.83 2.38
C ALA A 85 -26.04 -21.44 3.85
N GLU A 86 -25.88 -22.46 4.68
CA GLU A 86 -25.66 -22.29 6.11
C GLU A 86 -24.19 -21.98 6.37
N ILE A 87 -23.96 -20.92 7.14
CA ILE A 87 -22.66 -20.45 7.57
C ILE A 87 -22.61 -20.64 9.08
N THR A 88 -21.53 -21.26 9.57
CA THR A 88 -21.33 -21.55 10.98
C THR A 88 -20.12 -20.83 11.55
N PHE A 89 -20.31 -20.27 12.73
CA PHE A 89 -19.24 -19.66 13.51
C PHE A 89 -19.43 -19.97 14.99
N LYS A 90 -18.31 -20.04 15.71
CA LYS A 90 -18.21 -20.31 17.14
C LYS A 90 -17.78 -19.06 17.89
N THR A 91 -18.07 -19.02 19.18
CA THR A 91 -17.55 -18.02 20.12
C THR A 91 -16.19 -18.45 20.65
N ASP A 92 -15.18 -17.58 20.60
CA ASP A 92 -13.86 -17.82 21.18
C ASP A 92 -13.64 -16.92 22.40
N PRO A 93 -13.87 -17.42 23.62
CA PRO A 93 -13.72 -16.62 24.83
C PRO A 93 -12.28 -16.19 25.12
N GLU A 94 -11.27 -16.92 24.61
CA GLU A 94 -9.86 -16.59 24.79
C GLU A 94 -9.46 -15.28 24.11
N ASN A 95 -9.91 -15.08 22.86
CA ASN A 95 -9.56 -13.92 22.04
C ASN A 95 -10.67 -12.86 22.00
N THR A 96 -11.78 -13.07 22.72
CA THR A 96 -13.01 -12.25 22.67
C THR A 96 -13.56 -12.05 21.25
N ASP A 97 -13.28 -12.98 20.34
CA ASP A 97 -13.70 -12.95 18.94
C ASP A 97 -14.55 -14.19 18.62
N TYR A 98 -14.88 -14.36 17.35
CA TYR A 98 -15.61 -15.49 16.83
C TYR A 98 -14.80 -16.17 15.72
N THR A 99 -14.78 -17.51 15.73
CA THR A 99 -14.09 -18.34 14.74
C THR A 99 -15.08 -18.82 13.69
N MET A 100 -14.65 -18.84 12.43
CA MET A 100 -15.40 -19.42 11.33
C MET A 100 -15.12 -20.92 11.23
N GLU A 101 -16.18 -21.74 11.20
CA GLU A 101 -16.05 -23.17 10.92
C GLU A 101 -16.37 -23.47 9.46
N HIS A 102 -17.60 -23.20 9.01
CA HIS A 102 -18.09 -23.61 7.70
C HIS A 102 -18.84 -22.49 6.95
N GLY A 103 -18.82 -22.58 5.61
CA GLY A 103 -19.70 -21.78 4.73
C GLY A 103 -19.20 -20.38 4.33
N ALA A 104 -18.22 -19.81 5.03
CA ALA A 104 -17.63 -18.52 4.64
C ALA A 104 -16.14 -18.43 4.99
N THR A 105 -15.48 -17.44 4.42
CA THR A 105 -14.12 -17.01 4.77
C THR A 105 -14.19 -15.64 5.44
N ARG A 106 -13.40 -15.41 6.49
CA ARG A 106 -13.22 -14.04 7.01
C ARG A 106 -12.49 -13.22 5.94
N ASN A 107 -12.84 -11.95 5.80
CA ASN A 107 -12.02 -11.06 4.99
C ASN A 107 -10.69 -10.84 5.72
N PHE A 108 -9.59 -11.01 4.99
CA PHE A 108 -8.25 -10.80 5.52
C PHE A 108 -8.07 -9.34 5.90
N GLN A 109 -7.74 -9.09 7.18
CA GLN A 109 -7.38 -7.77 7.68
C GLN A 109 -5.85 -7.74 7.71
N ALA A 110 -5.23 -7.03 6.76
CA ALA A 110 -3.77 -6.88 6.72
C ALA A 110 -3.22 -6.28 8.03
N GLU A 111 -3.99 -5.36 8.64
CA GLU A 111 -3.69 -4.75 9.94
C GLU A 111 -3.48 -5.78 11.05
N LYS A 112 -4.32 -6.82 11.11
CA LYS A 112 -4.18 -7.86 12.16
C LYS A 112 -2.89 -8.66 12.01
N LEU A 113 -2.47 -8.97 10.78
CA LEU A 113 -1.20 -9.66 10.58
C LEU A 113 -0.01 -8.76 10.93
N LEU A 114 -0.07 -7.48 10.53
CA LEU A 114 0.98 -6.53 10.88
C LEU A 114 1.12 -6.38 12.39
N GLU A 115 0.01 -6.26 13.13
CA GLU A 115 0.05 -6.21 14.59
C GLU A 115 0.59 -7.50 15.23
N GLU A 116 0.25 -8.67 14.69
CA GLU A 116 0.76 -9.96 15.19
C GLU A 116 2.27 -10.09 14.93
N GLU A 117 2.74 -9.69 13.75
CA GLU A 117 4.17 -9.64 13.40
C GLU A 117 4.93 -8.63 14.26
N GLU A 118 4.41 -7.42 14.43
CA GLU A 118 4.99 -6.40 15.31
C GLU A 118 5.11 -6.90 16.74
N LYS A 119 4.05 -7.51 17.30
CA LYS A 119 4.08 -8.08 18.66
C LYS A 119 5.10 -9.21 18.77
N ARG A 120 5.26 -10.02 17.73
CA ARG A 120 6.28 -11.08 17.71
C ARG A 120 7.69 -10.50 17.72
N VAL A 121 7.96 -9.53 16.85
CA VAL A 121 9.26 -8.85 16.78
C VAL A 121 9.55 -8.11 18.08
N GLN A 122 8.55 -7.45 18.69
CA GLN A 122 8.69 -6.80 19.99
C GLN A 122 9.02 -7.79 21.09
N LYS A 123 8.33 -8.93 21.17
CA LYS A 123 8.63 -9.98 22.16
C LYS A 123 10.02 -10.56 21.96
N GLU A 124 10.42 -10.83 20.72
CA GLU A 124 11.77 -11.31 20.41
C GLU A 124 12.83 -10.27 20.86
N ARG A 125 12.58 -8.98 20.64
CA ARG A 125 13.44 -7.89 21.14
C ARG A 125 13.47 -7.82 22.67
N GLU A 126 12.32 -7.94 23.33
CA GLU A 126 12.18 -7.94 24.79
C GLU A 126 12.89 -9.15 25.42
N ASP A 127 12.76 -10.35 24.85
CA ASP A 127 13.43 -11.56 25.33
C ASP A 127 14.96 -11.47 25.21
N GLU A 128 15.44 -10.86 24.13
CA GLU A 128 16.86 -10.58 23.94
C GLU A 128 17.40 -9.52 24.93
N GLU A 129 16.55 -8.55 25.27
CA GLU A 129 16.83 -7.48 26.23
C GLU A 129 16.80 -7.97 27.68
N LEU A 130 15.85 -8.84 28.03
CA LEU A 130 15.73 -9.49 29.34
C LEU A 130 16.92 -10.40 29.64
N ASN A 131 17.45 -11.09 28.62
CA ASN A 131 18.62 -11.93 28.77
C ASN A 131 19.92 -11.14 28.96
N ASN A 132 19.99 -9.85 28.57
CA ASN A 132 21.21 -9.05 28.72
C ASN A 132 20.93 -7.55 29.00
N PRO A 133 21.17 -7.07 30.26
CA PRO A 133 20.95 -5.68 30.62
C PRO A 133 21.86 -4.68 29.89
N MET A 134 23.02 -5.10 29.37
CA MET A 134 23.89 -4.24 28.56
C MET A 134 23.28 -3.97 27.18
N LYS A 135 22.56 -4.94 26.62
CA LYS A 135 21.88 -4.80 25.32
C LYS A 135 20.71 -3.82 25.40
N VAL A 136 19.99 -3.78 26.53
CA VAL A 136 18.96 -2.75 26.79
C VAL A 136 19.56 -1.35 26.77
N LEU A 137 20.70 -1.14 27.44
CA LEU A 137 21.39 0.15 27.44
C LEU A 137 21.89 0.54 26.04
N GLU A 138 22.41 -0.42 25.29
CA GLU A 138 22.85 -0.21 23.91
C GLU A 138 21.67 0.16 22.98
N ASN A 139 20.54 -0.54 23.10
CA ASN A 139 19.34 -0.24 22.32
C ASN A 139 18.76 1.13 22.68
N ARG A 140 18.66 1.47 23.97
CA ARG A 140 18.21 2.81 24.41
C ARG A 140 19.11 3.92 23.89
N THR A 141 20.43 3.73 23.94
CA THR A 141 21.37 4.74 23.42
C THR A 141 21.33 4.85 21.90
N LYS A 142 21.12 3.75 21.18
CA LYS A 142 20.89 3.77 19.72
C LYS A 142 19.58 4.49 19.37
N ASP A 143 18.50 4.18 20.07
CA ASP A 143 17.19 4.80 19.86
C ASP A 143 17.26 6.31 20.15
N SER A 144 17.89 6.73 21.26
CA SER A 144 18.12 8.16 21.54
C SER A 144 19.01 8.84 20.51
N LYS A 145 20.03 8.17 19.96
CA LYS A 145 20.86 8.73 18.88
C LYS A 145 20.05 8.94 17.61
N LEU A 146 19.25 7.94 17.21
CA LEU A 146 18.38 8.03 16.05
C LEU A 146 17.38 9.18 16.21
N GLU A 147 16.77 9.33 17.38
CA GLU A 147 15.85 10.44 17.67
C GLU A 147 16.54 11.81 17.56
N MET A 148 17.77 11.94 18.08
CA MET A 148 18.56 13.18 17.95
C MET A 148 18.89 13.49 16.48
N GLU A 149 19.35 12.49 15.72
CA GLU A 149 19.66 12.64 14.28
C GLU A 149 18.41 13.02 13.47
N VAL A 150 17.25 12.43 13.77
CA VAL A 150 15.99 12.77 13.11
C VAL A 150 15.57 14.20 13.44
N LEU A 151 15.73 14.64 14.69
CA LEU A 151 15.41 16.01 15.09
C LEU A 151 16.34 17.03 14.43
N GLU A 152 17.64 16.75 14.35
CA GLU A 152 18.62 17.59 13.67
C GLU A 152 18.31 17.71 12.17
N ASN A 153 18.06 16.59 11.49
CA ASN A 153 17.65 16.57 10.08
C ASN A 153 16.36 17.39 9.83
N LEU A 154 15.37 17.27 10.72
CA LEU A 154 14.13 18.04 10.63
C LEU A 154 14.37 19.54 10.84
N GLN A 155 15.32 19.91 11.70
CA GLN A 155 15.67 21.29 11.95
C GLN A 155 16.43 21.90 10.78
N GLU A 156 17.39 21.19 10.19
CA GLU A 156 18.08 21.59 8.96
C GLU A 156 17.09 21.82 7.80
N LEU A 157 16.13 20.90 7.62
CA LEU A 157 15.07 21.03 6.62
C LEU A 157 14.19 22.26 6.86
N LYS A 158 13.86 22.56 8.13
CA LYS A 158 13.10 23.77 8.48
C LYS A 158 13.90 25.02 8.20
N ASP A 159 15.18 25.06 8.54
CA ASP A 159 16.06 26.21 8.33
C ASP A 159 16.26 26.48 6.83
N LEU A 160 16.44 25.43 6.03
CA LEU A 160 16.49 25.53 4.56
C LEU A 160 15.18 26.07 3.99
N ASN A 161 14.03 25.54 4.43
CA ASN A 161 12.72 26.02 4.00
C ASN A 161 12.48 27.48 4.40
N GLN A 162 12.88 27.90 5.60
CA GLN A 162 12.78 29.30 6.03
C GLN A 162 13.62 30.24 5.18
N ARG A 163 14.86 29.84 4.83
CA ARG A 163 15.72 30.62 3.91
C ARG A 163 15.10 30.73 2.52
N GLN A 164 14.50 29.63 2.04
CA GLN A 164 13.88 29.56 0.72
C GLN A 164 12.51 30.25 0.65
N ALA A 165 11.82 30.45 1.77
CA ALA A 165 10.49 31.07 1.81
C ALA A 165 10.44 32.52 1.28
N HIS A 166 11.57 33.22 1.31
CA HIS A 166 11.68 34.59 0.79
C HIS A 166 12.20 34.67 -0.65
N VAL A 167 12.58 33.54 -1.26
CA VAL A 167 13.10 33.49 -2.62
C VAL A 167 11.97 33.13 -3.58
N ASP A 168 11.60 34.08 -4.44
CA ASP A 168 10.66 33.82 -5.52
C ASP A 168 11.34 33.00 -6.62
N PHE A 169 11.12 31.69 -6.56
CA PHE A 169 11.67 30.73 -7.53
C PHE A 169 11.19 31.01 -8.95
N GLU A 170 9.96 31.53 -9.14
CA GLU A 170 9.42 31.81 -10.46
C GLU A 170 10.13 33.00 -11.10
N ALA A 171 10.33 34.08 -10.33
CA ALA A 171 11.08 35.24 -10.79
C ALA A 171 12.53 34.90 -11.15
N MET A 172 13.21 34.09 -10.33
CA MET A 172 14.61 33.72 -10.60
C MET A 172 14.75 32.82 -11.85
N LEU A 173 13.81 31.88 -12.05
CA LEU A 173 13.75 31.04 -13.25
C LEU A 173 13.48 31.85 -14.53
N LEU A 174 12.57 32.82 -14.46
CA LEU A 174 12.27 33.72 -15.57
C LEU A 174 13.50 34.57 -15.93
N GLN A 175 14.16 35.15 -14.94
CA GLN A 175 15.35 35.99 -15.14
C GLN A 175 16.52 35.20 -15.73
N HIS A 176 16.70 33.94 -15.30
CA HIS A 176 17.70 33.05 -15.88
C HIS A 176 17.39 32.66 -17.33
N ARG A 177 16.12 32.38 -17.67
CA ARG A 177 15.71 32.14 -19.08
C ARG A 177 15.98 33.34 -19.97
N LEU A 178 15.54 34.53 -19.55
CA LEU A 178 15.73 35.77 -20.31
C LEU A 178 17.22 36.07 -20.52
N SER A 179 18.06 35.86 -19.50
CA SER A 179 19.51 36.04 -19.62
C SER A 179 20.15 35.03 -20.59
N GLN A 180 19.68 33.78 -20.61
CA GLN A 180 20.16 32.78 -21.58
C GLN A 180 19.73 33.11 -23.01
N GLU A 181 18.48 33.55 -23.21
CA GLU A 181 17.98 33.98 -24.52
C GLU A 181 18.76 35.19 -25.04
N GLN A 182 19.02 36.19 -24.20
CA GLN A 182 19.83 37.35 -24.57
C GLN A 182 21.28 36.98 -24.93
N ARG A 183 21.91 36.07 -24.19
CA ARG A 183 23.27 35.59 -24.52
C ARG A 183 23.32 34.84 -25.84
N ARG A 184 22.30 34.04 -26.15
CA ARG A 184 22.19 33.34 -27.44
C ARG A 184 22.01 34.34 -28.59
N GLN A 185 21.14 35.33 -28.42
CA GLN A 185 20.94 36.37 -29.43
C GLN A 185 22.21 37.19 -29.68
N GLN A 186 22.98 37.52 -28.63
CA GLN A 186 24.27 38.21 -28.79
C GLN A 186 25.31 37.37 -29.54
N GLN A 187 25.37 36.06 -29.25
CA GLN A 187 26.25 35.14 -29.98
C GLN A 187 25.82 34.99 -31.44
N GLU A 188 24.52 34.86 -31.70
CA GLU A 188 23.98 34.80 -33.06
C GLU A 188 24.26 36.11 -33.83
N GLU A 189 24.11 37.28 -33.22
CA GLU A 189 24.46 38.56 -33.83
C GLU A 189 25.97 38.72 -34.08
N GLU A 190 26.82 38.24 -33.17
CA GLU A 190 28.27 38.24 -33.36
C GLU A 190 28.68 37.29 -34.50
N ASP A 191 28.14 36.07 -34.52
CA ASP A 191 28.35 35.09 -35.60
C ASP A 191 27.83 35.63 -36.95
N GLU A 192 26.68 36.32 -36.98
CA GLU A 192 26.15 36.98 -38.18
C GLU A 192 27.06 38.13 -38.67
N ARG A 193 27.64 38.92 -37.75
CA ARG A 193 28.59 39.99 -38.10
C ARG A 193 29.92 39.43 -38.61
N GLU A 194 30.44 38.38 -37.98
CA GLU A 194 31.66 37.71 -38.41
C GLU A 194 31.49 37.03 -39.77
N THR A 195 30.36 36.35 -39.99
CA THR A 195 30.04 35.74 -41.29
C THR A 195 29.81 36.79 -42.38
N ALA A 196 29.18 37.93 -42.07
CA ALA A 196 29.04 39.05 -43.00
C ALA A 196 30.40 39.66 -43.37
N ALA A 197 31.28 39.89 -42.38
CA ALA A 197 32.63 40.40 -42.62
C ALA A 197 33.47 39.42 -43.46
N LEU A 198 33.43 38.12 -43.16
CA LEU A 198 34.07 37.08 -43.97
C LEU A 198 33.52 37.03 -45.40
N LEU A 199 32.22 37.27 -45.59
CA LEU A 199 31.58 37.28 -46.90
C LEU A 199 31.92 38.55 -47.70
N GLU A 200 32.08 39.70 -47.05
CA GLU A 200 32.61 40.93 -47.65
C GLU A 200 34.09 40.80 -48.02
N GLU A 201 34.92 40.23 -47.15
CA GLU A 201 36.32 39.89 -47.46
C GLU A 201 36.40 38.91 -48.63
N ALA A 202 35.55 37.90 -48.69
CA ALA A 202 35.48 36.96 -49.81
C ALA A 202 35.01 37.64 -51.12
N ARG A 203 34.10 38.63 -51.06
CA ARG A 203 33.72 39.45 -52.22
C ARG A 203 34.86 40.35 -52.68
N HIS A 204 35.60 40.95 -51.75
CA HIS A 204 36.78 41.77 -52.06
C HIS A 204 37.91 40.92 -52.67
N ARG A 205 38.08 39.67 -52.23
CA ARG A 205 39.05 38.72 -52.78
C ARG A 205 38.68 38.24 -54.19
N ARG A 206 37.39 38.02 -54.47
CA ARG A 206 36.89 37.71 -55.82
C ARG A 206 37.09 38.85 -56.83
N LEU A 207 36.99 40.12 -56.41
CA LEU A 207 37.29 41.26 -57.28
C LEU A 207 38.78 41.39 -57.65
N LEU A 208 39.66 40.68 -56.94
CA LEU A 208 41.11 40.70 -57.16
C LEU A 208 41.61 39.50 -57.99
N GLU A 209 40.75 38.49 -58.22
CA GLU A 209 41.08 37.25 -58.95
C GLU A 209 40.67 37.28 -60.45
N ASP A 210 40.03 38.35 -60.95
CA ASP A 210 39.67 38.51 -62.38
C ASP A 210 40.83 39.05 -63.26
N SER A 211 42.08 38.73 -62.93
CA SER A 211 43.25 39.02 -63.78
C SER A 211 44.31 37.92 -63.66
N ASP A 212 43.98 36.71 -64.11
CA ASP A 212 44.82 35.93 -65.04
C ASP A 212 44.15 34.58 -65.38
N SER A 213 44.06 34.30 -66.67
CA SER A 213 43.38 33.15 -67.26
C SER A 213 44.34 32.02 -67.67
N GLU A 214 43.94 30.78 -67.37
CA GLU A 214 43.91 29.55 -68.22
C GLU A 214 44.32 28.24 -67.49
N ASP A 215 43.71 27.15 -67.97
CA ASP A 215 43.45 25.81 -67.42
C ASP A 215 44.65 24.87 -67.09
N GLU A 216 44.50 24.02 -66.05
CA GLU A 216 44.22 22.54 -66.16
C GLU A 216 44.68 21.70 -64.92
N ALA A 217 43.69 21.10 -64.20
CA ALA A 217 43.60 19.80 -63.48
C ALA A 217 44.66 19.29 -62.42
N PRO A 218 44.33 18.33 -61.51
CA PRO A 218 44.46 18.50 -60.04
C PRO A 218 45.44 17.54 -59.31
N PRO A 219 45.64 17.67 -57.98
CA PRO A 219 45.89 16.49 -57.16
C PRO A 219 44.98 16.31 -55.92
N SER A 220 44.79 15.02 -55.64
CA SER A 220 44.01 14.30 -54.63
C SER A 220 43.88 14.87 -53.21
N ARG A 221 42.68 14.70 -52.64
CA ARG A 221 42.35 14.87 -51.21
C ARG A 221 43.03 13.82 -50.32
N PRO A 222 43.67 14.20 -49.20
CA PRO A 222 43.78 13.32 -48.05
C PRO A 222 42.50 13.37 -47.22
N ARG A 223 42.02 12.18 -46.87
CA ARG A 223 40.84 11.91 -46.03
C ARG A 223 41.06 12.49 -44.62
N ALA A 224 40.29 13.50 -44.25
CA ALA A 224 40.32 14.08 -42.91
C ALA A 224 39.73 13.11 -41.88
N THR A 225 40.53 12.77 -40.89
CA THR A 225 40.12 12.07 -39.67
C THR A 225 39.22 12.95 -38.84
N ALA A 226 38.04 12.44 -38.47
CA ALA A 226 37.11 13.09 -37.56
C ALA A 226 37.78 13.38 -36.21
N ARG A 227 37.80 14.65 -35.79
CA ARG A 227 38.13 15.03 -34.42
C ARG A 227 36.93 14.73 -33.53
N PRO A 228 37.10 14.14 -32.34
CA PRO A 228 35.98 13.83 -31.46
C PRO A 228 35.39 15.11 -30.86
N ASN A 229 34.05 15.20 -30.88
CA ASN A 229 33.30 16.27 -30.22
C ASN A 229 33.48 16.20 -28.69
N PRO A 230 33.85 17.31 -28.02
CA PRO A 230 34.16 17.32 -26.60
C PRO A 230 32.95 17.22 -25.66
N THR A 231 31.72 17.16 -26.20
CA THR A 231 30.47 17.10 -25.41
C THR A 231 29.84 15.71 -25.34
N ALA A 232 30.45 14.68 -25.92
CA ALA A 232 29.89 13.31 -25.93
C ALA A 232 29.96 12.56 -24.58
N ILE A 233 30.51 13.16 -23.52
CA ILE A 233 30.70 12.51 -22.20
C ILE A 233 29.44 12.63 -21.30
N LEU A 234 28.46 13.48 -21.65
CA LEU A 234 27.30 13.74 -20.78
C LEU A 234 25.98 13.07 -21.21
N ASP A 235 25.95 12.35 -22.33
CA ASP A 235 24.77 11.59 -22.81
C ASP A 235 24.86 10.07 -22.57
N GLU A 236 25.67 9.63 -21.60
CA GLU A 236 25.64 8.24 -21.11
C GLU A 236 24.42 8.03 -20.20
N VAL A 237 23.26 7.82 -20.80
CA VAL A 237 22.13 7.19 -20.12
C VAL A 237 22.55 5.76 -19.78
N PRO A 238 22.52 5.32 -18.50
CA PRO A 238 22.94 3.98 -18.14
C PRO A 238 22.07 2.94 -18.88
N PRO A 239 22.65 1.84 -19.39
CA PRO A 239 21.89 0.84 -20.11
C PRO A 239 20.80 0.27 -19.20
N ARG A 240 19.55 0.33 -19.67
CA ARG A 240 18.43 -0.38 -19.06
C ARG A 240 18.81 -1.85 -18.94
N ALA A 241 18.99 -2.31 -17.70
CA ALA A 241 19.14 -3.70 -17.37
C ALA A 241 18.03 -4.51 -18.08
N GLY A 242 18.45 -5.53 -18.82
CA GLY A 242 17.56 -6.36 -19.61
C GLY A 242 16.40 -6.89 -18.78
N ARG A 243 15.19 -6.74 -19.32
CA ARG A 243 14.02 -7.49 -18.84
C ARG A 243 14.35 -8.98 -18.92
N ARG A 244 14.49 -9.63 -17.77
CA ARG A 244 14.45 -11.09 -17.68
C ARG A 244 13.14 -11.57 -18.32
N PRO A 245 13.14 -12.56 -19.22
CA PRO A 245 11.91 -13.24 -19.58
C PRO A 245 11.38 -13.96 -18.34
N THR A 246 10.12 -13.67 -18.01
CA THR A 246 9.36 -14.34 -16.95
C THR A 246 9.16 -15.81 -17.32
N LEU A 247 9.87 -16.69 -16.61
CA LEU A 247 9.55 -18.12 -16.59
C LEU A 247 8.14 -18.27 -16.02
N HIS A 248 7.21 -18.74 -16.86
CA HIS A 248 5.90 -19.19 -16.42
C HIS A 248 6.06 -20.44 -15.54
N PRO A 249 5.39 -20.55 -14.39
CA PRO A 249 5.29 -21.82 -13.69
C PRO A 249 4.40 -22.77 -14.50
N ARG A 250 4.98 -23.88 -14.98
CA ARG A 250 4.23 -25.01 -15.51
C ARG A 250 3.49 -25.68 -14.36
N HIS A 251 2.16 -25.71 -14.42
CA HIS A 251 1.33 -26.58 -13.60
C HIS A 251 1.67 -28.06 -13.91
N PRO A 252 1.95 -28.91 -12.92
CA PRO A 252 1.82 -30.35 -13.09
C PRO A 252 0.34 -30.74 -12.98
N GLY A 253 -0.19 -31.39 -14.02
CA GLY A 253 -1.50 -32.05 -13.97
C GLY A 253 -1.47 -33.29 -13.05
N PRO A 254 -2.64 -33.81 -12.65
CA PRO A 254 -2.73 -34.92 -11.70
C PRO A 254 -2.43 -36.27 -12.39
N PRO A 255 -1.67 -37.18 -11.76
CA PRO A 255 -1.53 -38.56 -12.21
C PRO A 255 -2.71 -39.45 -11.75
N PRO A 256 -2.91 -40.63 -12.38
CA PRO A 256 -4.12 -41.47 -12.27
C PRO A 256 -4.38 -42.09 -10.89
#